data_AF-H3ZKY5-F1
#
_entry.id   AF-H3ZKY5-F1
#
_cell.length_a   1.000
_cell.length_b   1.000
_cell.length_c   1.000
_cell.angle_alpha   90.00
_cell.angle_beta   90.00
_cell.angle_gamma   90.00
#
_symmetry.space_group_name_H-M   'P 1'
#
loop_
_entity.id
_entity.type
_entity.pdbx_description
1 polymer ?
#
loop_
_entity_poly.entity_id
_entity_poly.type
_entity_poly.pdbx_seq_one_letter_code
_entity_poly.pdbx_strand_id
1 'polypeptide(L)'
;MTIPSSIFVQIKMPWTCRSGKEISVTIQIENHDSTLYPLGENEYLMIEARVEKYSKFNTAFSEPFKLAPYESKRIKFHFRLLESGQYR
;
A
#
# COMPACT_ATOMS: atom_id res chain seq x y z
N MET A 1 -5.10 13.51 1.68
CA MET A 1 -3.83 14.25 1.51
C MET A 1 -3.04 13.58 0.41
N THR A 2 -2.37 14.35 -0.44
CA THR A 2 -1.44 13.82 -1.45
C THR A 2 -0.15 13.40 -0.75
N ILE A 3 0.45 12.29 -1.17
CA ILE A 3 1.74 11.83 -0.63
C ILE A 3 2.80 12.89 -0.98
N PRO A 4 3.57 13.43 -0.01
CA PRO A 4 4.63 14.40 -0.28
C PRO A 4 5.71 13.81 -1.19
N SER A 5 6.36 14.65 -2.01
CA SER A 5 7.44 14.20 -2.91
C SER A 5 8.68 13.68 -2.18
N SER A 6 8.84 13.98 -0.89
CA SER A 6 9.88 13.41 -0.04
C SER A 6 9.61 11.95 0.35
N ILE A 7 8.40 11.44 0.12
CA ILE A 7 8.03 10.07 0.42
C ILE A 7 8.03 9.27 -0.87
N PHE A 8 8.95 8.31 -0.95
CA PHE A 8 8.98 7.37 -2.05
C PHE A 8 8.19 6.12 -1.69
N VAL A 9 7.30 5.69 -2.60
CA VAL A 9 6.50 4.48 -2.44
C VAL A 9 6.71 3.58 -3.64
N GLN A 10 7.12 2.34 -3.38
CA GLN A 10 7.25 1.30 -4.38
C GLN A 10 6.38 0.10 -4.00
N ILE A 11 5.48 -0.30 -4.90
CA ILE A 11 4.66 -1.50 -4.76
C ILE A 11 5.26 -2.61 -5.63
N LYS A 12 5.53 -3.77 -5.02
CA LYS A 12 6.00 -4.98 -5.69
C LYS A 12 4.92 -6.04 -5.59
N MET A 13 4.51 -6.55 -6.75
CA MET A 13 3.54 -7.62 -6.89
C MET A 13 4.12 -8.72 -7.79
N PRO A 14 3.57 -9.95 -7.74
CA PRO A 14 3.96 -11.02 -8.65
C PRO A 14 3.61 -10.63 -10.09
N TRP A 15 4.47 -11.03 -11.03
CA TRP A 15 4.24 -10.79 -12.46
C TRP A 15 2.93 -11.39 -12.96
N THR A 16 2.52 -12.53 -12.39
CA THR A 16 1.26 -13.19 -12.68
C THR A 16 0.43 -13.35 -11.42
N CYS A 17 -0.78 -12.84 -11.50
CA CYS A 17 -1.78 -12.91 -10.44
C CYS A 17 -2.90 -13.83 -10.92
N ARG A 18 -3.24 -14.87 -10.16
CA ARG A 18 -4.32 -15.80 -10.50
C ARG A 18 -5.50 -15.58 -9.56
N SER A 19 -6.69 -15.57 -10.13
CA SER A 19 -7.90 -15.51 -9.33
C SER A 19 -8.02 -16.69 -8.36
N GLY A 20 -8.63 -16.44 -7.20
CA GLY A 20 -8.83 -17.43 -6.15
C GLY A 20 -7.54 -17.79 -5.40
N LYS A 21 -6.38 -17.32 -5.88
CA LYS A 21 -5.10 -17.45 -5.18
C LYS A 21 -4.83 -16.22 -4.34
N GLU A 22 -4.15 -16.47 -3.24
CA GLU A 22 -3.59 -15.44 -2.38
C GLU A 22 -2.37 -14.81 -3.05
N ILE A 23 -2.37 -13.49 -3.17
CA ILE A 23 -1.31 -12.71 -3.81
C ILE A 23 -0.52 -12.01 -2.71
N SER A 24 0.78 -12.24 -2.70
CA SER A 24 1.71 -11.54 -1.82
C SER A 24 2.10 -10.20 -2.44
N VAL A 25 1.83 -9.11 -1.74
CA VAL A 25 2.21 -7.75 -2.13
C VAL A 25 3.22 -7.24 -1.12
N THR A 26 4.28 -6.60 -1.62
CA THR A 26 5.24 -5.89 -0.77
C THR A 26 5.21 -4.41 -1.12
N ILE A 27 4.98 -3.57 -0.13
CA ILE A 27 5.14 -2.12 -0.27
C ILE A 27 6.42 -1.71 0.45
N GLN A 28 7.25 -0.94 -0.23
CA GLN A 28 8.42 -0.28 0.31
C GLN A 28 8.12 1.22 0.35
N ILE A 29 8.20 1.81 1.54
CA ILE A 29 7.99 3.25 1.76
C ILE A 29 9.27 3.80 2.36
N GLU A 30 9.75 4.90 1.79
CA GLU A 30 10.98 5.56 2.20
C GLU A 30 10.69 7.04 2.45
N ASN A 31 11.24 7.56 3.54
CA ASN A 31 11.22 8.98 3.84
C ASN A 31 12.57 9.57 3.48
N HIS A 32 12.64 10.46 2.51
CA HIS A 32 13.88 11.16 2.13
C HIS A 32 13.99 12.54 2.79
N ASP A 33 13.10 12.87 3.73
CA ASP A 33 13.15 14.11 4.49
C ASP A 33 13.80 13.92 5.87
N SER A 34 14.21 15.05 6.42
CA SER A 34 14.67 15.25 7.80
C SER A 34 13.54 15.27 8.84
N THR A 35 12.27 15.23 8.40
CA THR A 35 11.08 15.28 9.26
C THR A 35 10.41 13.91 9.36
N LEU A 36 9.60 13.71 10.41
CA LEU A 36 8.82 12.48 10.58
C LEU A 36 7.63 12.46 9.61
N TYR A 37 7.36 11.29 9.00
CA TYR A 37 6.20 11.10 8.15
C TYR A 37 5.28 9.98 8.67
N PRO A 38 3.96 10.16 8.59
CA PRO A 38 3.27 11.45 8.49
C PRO A 38 3.42 12.27 9.79
N LEU A 39 3.08 13.56 9.75
CA LEU A 39 3.23 14.44 10.92
C LEU A 39 2.17 14.16 11.99
N GLY A 40 0.95 13.77 11.63
CA GLY A 40 -0.13 13.49 12.59
C GLY A 40 0.13 12.25 13.44
N GLU A 41 -0.16 12.30 14.75
CA GLU A 41 0.14 11.21 15.69
C GLU A 41 -0.67 9.92 15.44
N ASN A 42 -1.89 10.05 14.92
CA ASN A 42 -2.84 8.95 14.73
C ASN A 42 -3.13 8.68 13.25
N GLU A 43 -2.09 8.68 12.41
CA GLU A 43 -2.24 8.38 11.00
C GLU A 43 -1.98 6.91 10.67
N TYR A 44 -2.71 6.43 9.66
CA TYR A 44 -2.73 5.03 9.25
C TYR A 44 -2.26 4.93 7.81
N LEU A 45 -1.50 3.89 7.51
CA LEU A 45 -1.26 3.49 6.13
C LEU A 45 -2.45 2.63 5.68
N MET A 46 -3.24 3.17 4.77
CA MET A 46 -4.31 2.43 4.11
C MET A 46 -3.87 2.00 2.71
N ILE A 47 -4.11 0.73 2.39
CA ILE A 47 -3.90 0.18 1.05
C ILE A 47 -5.25 -0.33 0.57
N GLU A 48 -5.71 0.23 -0.53
CA GLU A 48 -7.00 -0.10 -1.13
C GLU A 48 -6.77 -0.76 -2.48
N ALA A 49 -7.51 -1.84 -2.74
CA ALA A 49 -7.57 -2.48 -4.03
C ALA A 49 -8.94 -2.21 -4.65
N ARG A 50 -8.96 -1.88 -5.94
CA ARG A 50 -10.21 -1.71 -6.69
C ARG A 50 -10.24 -2.62 -7.91
N VAL A 51 -11.43 -3.13 -8.21
CA VAL A 51 -11.69 -3.79 -9.48
C VAL A 51 -12.07 -2.72 -10.48
N GLU A 52 -11.39 -2.65 -11.63
CA GLU A 52 -11.59 -1.55 -12.60
C GLU A 52 -13.05 -1.41 -13.07
N LYS A 53 -13.79 -2.53 -13.12
CA LYS A 53 -15.21 -2.59 -13.49
C LYS A 53 -16.17 -2.14 -12.37
N TYR A 54 -15.75 -2.14 -11.11
CA TYR A 54 -16.61 -1.81 -9.96
C TYR A 54 -16.03 -0.64 -9.16
N SER A 55 -16.82 0.40 -8.95
CA SER A 55 -16.41 1.61 -8.19
C SER A 55 -16.24 1.39 -6.68
N LYS A 56 -16.22 0.14 -6.19
CA LYS A 56 -16.06 -0.17 -4.77
C LYS A 56 -14.58 -0.44 -4.47
N PHE A 57 -14.03 0.38 -3.58
CA PHE A 57 -12.73 0.15 -2.96
C PHE A 57 -12.88 -0.93 -1.89
N ASN A 58 -11.95 -1.88 -1.89
CA ASN A 58 -11.80 -2.83 -0.80
C ASN A 58 -10.50 -2.49 -0.08
N THR A 59 -10.58 -2.10 1.19
CA THR A 59 -9.39 -1.92 2.02
C THR A 59 -8.71 -3.28 2.18
N ALA A 60 -7.51 -3.41 1.61
CA ALA A 60 -6.71 -4.62 1.67
C ALA A 60 -5.80 -4.64 2.91
N PHE A 61 -5.45 -3.47 3.44
CA PHE A 61 -4.60 -3.31 4.61
C PHE A 61 -4.81 -1.94 5.26
N SER A 62 -4.79 -1.89 6.59
CA SER A 62 -4.82 -0.65 7.37
C SER A 62 -4.11 -0.86 8.70
N GLU A 63 -3.01 -0.15 8.94
CA GLU A 63 -2.28 -0.19 10.21
C GLU A 63 -1.75 1.19 10.59
N PRO A 64 -1.58 1.48 11.90
CA PRO A 64 -0.89 2.69 12.35
C PRO A 64 0.49 2.80 11.69
N PHE A 65 0.80 3.98 11.15
CA PHE A 65 2.00 4.14 10.35
C PHE A 65 2.77 5.41 10.74
N LYS A 66 4.07 5.21 10.96
CA LYS A 66 5.07 6.25 11.17
C LYS A 66 6.37 5.80 10.51
N LEU A 67 7.10 6.78 10.01
CA LEU A 67 8.38 6.66 9.33
C LEU A 67 9.27 7.80 9.81
N ALA A 68 10.35 7.46 10.48
CA ALA A 68 11.35 8.41 10.95
C ALA A 68 12.08 9.09 9.77
N PRO A 69 12.79 10.19 10.01
CA PRO A 69 13.65 10.81 9.02
C PRO A 69 14.61 9.79 8.40
N TYR A 70 14.71 9.77 7.06
CA TYR A 70 15.61 8.87 6.32
C TYR A 70 15.34 7.36 6.54
N GLU A 71 14.18 6.98 7.10
CA GLU A 71 13.82 5.58 7.34
C GLU A 71 13.18 4.93 6.11
N SER A 72 13.42 3.63 5.95
CA SER A 72 12.73 2.76 4.99
C SER A 72 11.97 1.66 5.73
N LYS A 73 10.69 1.48 5.37
CA LYS A 73 9.84 0.40 5.90
C LYS A 73 9.31 -0.48 4.77
N ARG A 74 9.34 -1.79 5.00
CA ARG A 74 8.76 -2.78 4.08
C ARG A 74 7.57 -3.46 4.74
N ILE A 75 6.44 -3.43 4.07
CA ILE A 75 5.18 -4.00 4.54
C ILE A 75 4.78 -5.09 3.56
N LYS A 76 4.58 -6.30 4.06
CA LYS A 76 4.13 -7.45 3.29
C LYS A 76 2.73 -7.81 3.74
N PHE A 77 1.81 -7.87 2.80
CA PHE A 77 0.46 -8.32 3.06
C PHE A 77 -0.03 -9.21 1.93
N HIS A 78 -1.09 -9.94 2.21
CA HIS A 78 -1.70 -10.85 1.26
C HIS A 78 -3.13 -10.44 1.00
N PHE A 79 -3.55 -10.49 -0.26
CA PHE A 79 -4.94 -10.27 -0.62
C PHE A 79 -5.36 -11.26 -1.71
N ARG A 80 -6.65 -11.59 -1.76
CA ARG A 80 -7.21 -12.52 -2.75
C ARG A 80 -7.93 -11.73 -3.83
N LEU A 81 -7.64 -12.06 -5.09
CA LEU A 81 -8.48 -11.59 -6.21
C LEU A 81 -9.74 -12.44 -6.26
N LEU A 82 -10.88 -11.75 -6.20
CA LEU A 82 -12.17 -12.33 -6.54
C LEU A 82 -12.22 -12.63 -8.05
N GLU A 83 -12.93 -13.71 -8.41
CA GLU A 83 -13.00 -14.38 -9.73
C GLU A 83 -13.42 -13.55 -10.93
N SER A 84 -13.78 -12.28 -10.75
CA SER A 84 -14.35 -11.46 -11.81
C SER A 84 -13.70 -10.08 -11.97
N GLY A 85 -12.49 -9.87 -11.45
CA GLY A 85 -11.82 -8.58 -11.50
C GLY A 85 -10.50 -8.53 -12.28
N GLN A 86 -10.36 -7.51 -13.13
CA GLN A 86 -9.06 -6.90 -13.42
C GLN A 86 -8.81 -5.81 -12.37
N TYR A 87 -7.61 -5.80 -11.77
CA TYR A 87 -7.27 -4.95 -10.64
C TYR A 87 -6.17 -3.98 -11.06
N ARG A 88 -6.33 -2.70 -10.69
CA ARG A 88 -5.35 -1.63 -10.86
C ARG A 88 -5.08 -0.98 -9.51
#